data_AF-A0A6M2BQY6-F1
#
_entry.id   AF-A0A6M2BQY6-F1
#
_cell.length_a   1.000
_cell.length_b   1.000
_cell.length_c   1.000
_cell.angle_alpha   90.00
_cell.angle_beta   90.00
_cell.angle_gamma   90.00
#
_symmetry.space_group_name_H-M   'P 1'
#
loop_
_entity.id
_entity.type
_entity.pdbx_description
1 polymer ?
#
loop_
_entity_poly.entity_id
_entity_poly.type
_entity_poly.pdbx_seq_one_letter_code
_entity_poly.pdbx_strand_id
1 'polypeptide(L)'
;MNRARAWMAVIVTLALAPPLWAAQPSDGYCADAVDFAMRTAERRDAGKSQASIETSIRQSPEVFKQQYPDLEPADMQALVLQVFRNRWSRFGAARETARSCARRLGTALPPGVAPPAAPVIADPQART
;
A
#
# COMPACT_ATOMS: atom_id res chain seq x y z
N MET A 1 32.76 -62.47 -13.76
CA MET A 1 33.55 -61.52 -12.93
C MET A 1 33.10 -60.11 -13.27
N ASN A 2 32.65 -59.38 -12.24
CA ASN A 2 31.95 -58.10 -12.27
C ASN A 2 32.88 -56.92 -12.55
N ARG A 3 32.47 -55.95 -13.39
CA ARG A 3 32.79 -54.50 -13.28
C ARG A 3 31.64 -53.71 -13.93
N ALA A 4 30.61 -53.34 -13.18
CA ALA A 4 30.50 -52.11 -12.38
C ALA A 4 30.30 -50.86 -13.26
N ARG A 5 29.02 -50.47 -13.32
CA ARG A 5 28.47 -49.19 -13.79
C ARG A 5 29.12 -48.01 -13.07
N ALA A 6 29.48 -46.96 -13.80
CA ALA A 6 29.73 -45.64 -13.25
C ALA A 6 28.91 -44.62 -14.06
N TRP A 7 27.72 -44.30 -13.56
CA TRP A 7 26.93 -43.15 -14.03
C TRP A 7 27.41 -41.93 -13.23
N MET A 8 28.05 -40.96 -13.89
CA MET A 8 28.29 -39.65 -13.29
C MET A 8 26.95 -38.93 -13.17
N ALA A 9 26.42 -38.86 -11.95
CA ALA A 9 25.35 -37.96 -11.60
C ALA A 9 25.92 -36.53 -11.52
N VAL A 10 25.66 -35.73 -12.55
CA VAL A 10 25.86 -34.27 -12.49
C VAL A 10 24.74 -33.73 -11.59
N ILE A 11 25.06 -33.49 -10.33
CA ILE A 11 24.19 -32.78 -9.40
C ILE A 11 24.29 -31.29 -9.77
N VAL A 12 23.34 -30.83 -10.59
CA VAL A 12 23.08 -29.39 -10.77
C VAL A 12 22.53 -28.89 -9.45
N THR A 13 23.39 -28.25 -8.66
CA THR A 13 22.96 -27.42 -7.52
C THR A 13 22.11 -26.28 -8.05
N LEU A 14 20.77 -26.45 -8.00
CA LEU A 14 19.84 -25.32 -8.05
C LEU A 14 20.19 -24.42 -6.86
N ALA A 15 20.80 -23.28 -7.15
CA ALA A 15 20.91 -22.19 -6.19
C ALA A 15 19.49 -21.78 -5.77
N LEU A 16 19.10 -22.14 -4.55
CA LEU A 16 17.98 -21.51 -3.88
C LEU A 16 18.31 -20.02 -3.79
N ALA A 17 17.73 -19.21 -4.67
CA ALA A 17 17.70 -17.77 -4.46
C ALA A 17 17.01 -17.52 -3.11
N PRO A 18 17.58 -16.67 -2.23
CA PRO A 18 16.87 -16.29 -1.01
C PRO A 18 15.52 -15.70 -1.41
N PRO A 19 14.44 -15.92 -0.63
CA PRO A 19 13.20 -15.20 -0.86
C PRO A 19 13.57 -13.73 -0.86
N LEU A 20 13.26 -13.04 -1.96
CA LEU A 20 13.27 -11.58 -2.02
C LEU A 20 12.25 -11.12 -0.98
N TRP A 21 12.67 -11.04 0.27
CA TRP A 21 11.85 -10.57 1.37
C TRP A 21 11.38 -9.19 0.96
N ALA A 22 10.07 -9.10 0.67
CA ALA A 22 9.40 -7.83 0.52
C ALA A 22 9.82 -6.98 1.71
N ALA A 23 10.54 -5.88 1.44
CA ALA A 23 11.05 -4.99 2.45
C ALA A 23 9.89 -4.67 3.40
N GLN A 24 10.04 -5.04 4.67
CA GLN A 24 9.03 -4.73 5.67
C GLN A 24 8.92 -3.21 5.71
N PRO A 25 7.71 -2.64 5.55
CA PRO A 25 7.56 -1.20 5.53
C PRO A 25 8.07 -0.63 6.85
N SER A 26 8.92 0.41 6.80
CA SER A 26 9.39 1.11 7.99
C SER A 26 8.30 2.01 8.58
N ASP A 27 8.51 2.50 9.81
CA ASP A 27 7.62 3.52 10.39
C ASP A 27 7.58 4.79 9.52
N GLY A 28 8.71 5.17 8.93
CA GLY A 28 8.81 6.30 7.99
C GLY A 28 7.99 6.08 6.71
N TYR A 29 8.08 4.89 6.11
CA TYR A 29 7.21 4.50 4.99
C TYR A 29 5.72 4.64 5.36
N CYS A 30 5.36 4.22 6.58
CA CYS A 30 3.98 4.27 7.03
C CYS A 30 3.46 5.67 7.28
N ALA A 31 4.30 6.57 7.80
CA ALA A 31 3.98 7.99 7.92
C ALA A 31 3.75 8.61 6.53
N ASP A 32 4.69 8.40 5.61
CA ASP A 32 4.61 8.91 4.23
C ASP A 32 3.37 8.36 3.49
N ALA A 33 3.05 7.08 3.67
CA ALA A 33 1.90 6.45 3.05
C ALA A 33 0.59 7.08 3.53
N VAL A 34 0.48 7.33 4.83
CA VAL A 34 -0.69 7.96 5.46
C VAL A 34 -0.85 9.38 4.93
N ASP A 35 0.20 10.19 4.96
CA ASP A 35 0.16 11.58 4.52
C ASP A 35 -0.15 11.69 3.02
N PHE A 36 0.48 10.85 2.21
CA PHE A 36 0.20 10.77 0.78
C PHE A 36 -1.27 10.40 0.51
N ALA A 37 -1.81 9.42 1.23
CA ALA A 37 -3.20 8.99 1.08
C ALA A 37 -4.19 10.09 1.50
N MET A 38 -3.92 10.81 2.60
CA MET A 38 -4.71 11.96 3.05
C MET A 38 -4.72 13.08 2.01
N ARG A 39 -3.54 13.42 1.46
CA ARG A 39 -3.39 14.48 0.46
C ARG A 39 -4.01 14.09 -0.89
N THR A 40 -4.00 12.81 -1.22
CA THR A 40 -4.71 12.30 -2.40
C THR A 40 -6.22 12.42 -2.25
N ALA A 41 -6.77 12.09 -1.07
CA ALA A 41 -8.19 12.26 -0.79
C ALA A 41 -8.61 13.74 -0.89
N GLU A 42 -7.80 14.65 -0.33
CA GLU A 42 -8.00 16.10 -0.49
C GLU A 42 -8.02 16.53 -1.96
N ARG A 43 -7.04 16.09 -2.76
CA ARG A 43 -6.97 16.46 -4.18
C ARG A 43 -8.18 15.96 -4.95
N ARG A 44 -8.66 14.75 -4.66
CA ARG A 44 -9.90 14.22 -5.23
C ARG A 44 -11.09 15.10 -4.85
N ASP A 45 -11.21 15.47 -3.58
CA ASP A 45 -12.31 16.31 -3.09
C ASP A 45 -12.27 17.72 -3.70
N ALA A 46 -11.07 18.21 -4.06
CA ALA A 46 -10.85 19.42 -4.85
C ALA A 46 -11.06 19.24 -6.37
N GLY A 47 -11.58 18.10 -6.82
CA GLY A 47 -11.95 17.83 -8.21
C GLY A 47 -10.82 17.29 -9.10
N LYS A 48 -9.66 16.93 -8.55
CA LYS A 48 -8.61 16.27 -9.35
C LYS A 48 -8.99 14.82 -9.65
N SER A 49 -8.81 14.41 -10.90
CA SER A 49 -9.04 13.02 -11.32
C SER A 49 -7.88 12.11 -10.92
N GLN A 50 -8.16 10.81 -10.82
CA GLN A 50 -7.15 9.78 -10.56
C GLN A 50 -6.01 9.86 -11.58
N ALA A 51 -6.37 9.87 -12.88
CA ALA A 51 -5.41 9.93 -13.97
C ALA A 51 -4.53 11.19 -13.92
N SER A 52 -5.07 12.33 -13.49
CA SER A 52 -4.29 13.56 -13.34
C SER A 52 -3.23 13.43 -12.25
N ILE A 53 -3.58 12.83 -11.10
CA ILE A 53 -2.63 12.64 -10.00
C ILE A 53 -1.57 11.59 -10.36
N GLU A 54 -1.96 10.46 -10.95
CA GLU A 54 -1.03 9.43 -11.43
C GLU A 54 -0.06 9.98 -12.49
N THR A 55 -0.57 10.83 -13.39
CA THR A 55 0.28 11.49 -14.40
C THR A 55 1.29 12.42 -13.74
N SER A 56 0.90 13.20 -12.72
CA SER A 56 1.85 14.04 -11.97
C SER A 56 2.95 13.22 -11.31
N ILE A 57 2.62 12.05 -10.73
CA ILE A 57 3.62 11.16 -10.11
C ILE A 57 4.61 10.64 -11.16
N ARG A 58 4.12 10.24 -12.35
CA ARG A 58 4.98 9.77 -13.44
C ARG A 58 5.86 10.86 -14.04
N GLN A 59 5.34 12.09 -14.15
CA GLN A 59 6.04 13.20 -14.79
C GLN A 59 7.06 13.88 -13.87
N SER A 60 6.88 13.79 -12.55
CA SER A 60 7.75 14.46 -11.59
C SER A 60 8.09 13.58 -10.38
N PRO A 61 8.61 12.36 -10.58
CA PRO A 61 8.86 11.41 -9.50
C PRO A 61 9.79 11.96 -8.42
N GLU A 62 10.78 12.77 -8.79
CA GLU A 62 11.71 13.44 -7.89
C GLU A 62 11.02 14.40 -6.91
N VAL A 63 10.03 15.16 -7.36
CA VAL A 63 9.25 16.08 -6.51
C VAL A 63 8.45 15.31 -5.47
N PHE A 64 7.89 14.16 -5.86
CA PHE A 64 7.17 13.29 -4.93
C PHE A 64 8.13 12.56 -3.99
N LYS A 65 9.32 12.18 -4.44
CA LYS A 65 10.34 11.56 -3.59
C LYS A 65 10.90 12.53 -2.56
N GLN A 66 10.98 13.83 -2.87
CA GLN A 66 11.32 14.84 -1.87
C GLN A 66 10.23 15.03 -0.81
N GLN A 67 8.96 14.88 -1.18
CA GLN A 67 7.82 15.03 -0.27
C GLN A 67 7.56 13.78 0.58
N TYR A 68 7.81 12.61 0.02
CA TYR A 68 7.55 11.30 0.62
C TYR A 68 8.79 10.41 0.39
N PRO A 69 9.89 10.67 1.12
CA PRO A 69 11.19 10.05 0.88
C PRO A 69 11.19 8.52 1.02
N ASP A 70 10.31 7.95 1.83
CA ASP A 70 10.24 6.52 2.05
C ASP A 70 9.25 5.81 1.12
N LEU A 71 8.45 6.55 0.35
CA LEU A 71 7.53 5.97 -0.61
C LEU A 71 8.14 5.82 -2.00
N GLU A 72 7.90 4.67 -2.62
CA GLU A 72 8.22 4.46 -4.02
C GLU A 72 7.07 4.92 -4.94
N PRO A 73 7.34 5.39 -6.17
CA PRO A 73 6.30 5.84 -7.09
C PRO A 73 5.22 4.78 -7.37
N ALA A 74 5.59 3.50 -7.36
CA ALA A 74 4.65 2.40 -7.54
C ALA A 74 3.65 2.28 -6.38
N ASP A 75 4.13 2.45 -5.14
CA ASP A 75 3.28 2.47 -3.94
C ASP A 75 2.36 3.69 -3.93
N MET A 76 2.87 4.85 -4.34
CA MET A 76 2.04 6.05 -4.52
C MET A 76 0.90 5.78 -5.50
N GLN A 77 1.18 5.20 -6.66
CA GLN A 77 0.13 4.86 -7.64
C GLN A 77 -0.90 3.86 -7.06
N ALA A 78 -0.44 2.85 -6.33
CA ALA A 78 -1.33 1.91 -5.66
C ALA A 78 -2.23 2.59 -4.61
N LEU A 79 -1.69 3.54 -3.84
CA LEU A 79 -2.45 4.33 -2.88
C LEU A 79 -3.46 5.25 -3.57
N VAL A 80 -3.11 5.89 -4.69
CA VAL A 80 -4.06 6.68 -5.48
C VAL A 80 -5.25 5.81 -5.90
N LEU A 81 -4.98 4.65 -6.49
CA LEU A 81 -6.03 3.72 -6.90
C LEU A 81 -6.94 3.34 -5.71
N GLN A 82 -6.37 3.04 -4.55
CA GLN A 82 -7.14 2.67 -3.35
C GLN A 82 -8.01 3.83 -2.85
N VAL A 83 -7.48 5.04 -2.77
CA VAL A 83 -8.22 6.22 -2.28
C VAL A 83 -9.38 6.57 -3.23
N PHE A 84 -9.17 6.47 -4.54
CA PHE A 84 -10.22 6.74 -5.53
C PHE A 84 -11.28 5.64 -5.54
N ARG A 85 -10.87 4.37 -5.60
CA ARG A 85 -11.79 3.22 -5.63
C ARG A 85 -12.70 3.19 -4.41
N ASN A 86 -12.14 3.43 -3.22
CA ASN A 86 -12.91 3.35 -1.97
C ASN A 86 -13.54 4.68 -1.55
N ARG A 87 -13.34 5.76 -2.33
CA ARG A 87 -13.90 7.09 -2.04
C ARG A 87 -13.59 7.58 -0.61
N TRP A 88 -12.43 7.23 -0.06
CA TRP A 88 -12.06 7.58 1.31
C TRP A 88 -11.98 9.10 1.52
N SER A 89 -12.53 9.62 2.62
CA SER A 89 -12.23 10.98 3.08
C SER A 89 -10.76 11.06 3.56
N ARG A 90 -10.25 12.27 3.85
CA ARG A 90 -8.88 12.45 4.38
C ARG A 90 -8.64 11.57 5.61
N PHE A 91 -9.51 11.64 6.61
CA PHE A 91 -9.40 10.81 7.82
C PHE A 91 -9.64 9.33 7.56
N GLY A 92 -10.53 8.98 6.61
CA GLY A 92 -10.73 7.60 6.19
C GLY A 92 -9.46 7.01 5.56
N ALA A 93 -8.79 7.76 4.70
CA ALA A 93 -7.54 7.36 4.06
C ALA A 93 -6.43 7.19 5.10
N ALA A 94 -6.29 8.13 6.05
CA ALA A 94 -5.34 8.01 7.13
C ALA A 94 -5.52 6.72 7.93
N ARG A 95 -6.77 6.46 8.37
CA ARG A 95 -7.09 5.28 9.16
C ARG A 95 -6.81 3.99 8.40
N GLU A 96 -7.33 3.84 7.18
CA GLU A 96 -7.20 2.58 6.44
C GLU A 96 -5.75 2.31 5.99
N THR A 97 -4.98 3.35 5.68
CA THR A 97 -3.55 3.21 5.38
C THR A 97 -2.77 2.84 6.64
N ALA A 98 -2.99 3.50 7.77
CA ALA A 98 -2.38 3.15 9.05
C ALA A 98 -2.69 1.70 9.47
N ARG A 99 -3.94 1.24 9.24
CA ARG A 99 -4.34 -0.17 9.45
C ARG A 99 -3.60 -1.14 8.56
N SER A 100 -3.42 -0.79 7.29
CA SER A 100 -2.67 -1.61 6.35
C SER A 100 -1.20 -1.71 6.77
N CYS A 101 -0.63 -0.61 7.26
CA CYS A 101 0.71 -0.55 7.81
C CYS A 101 0.88 -1.41 9.06
N ALA A 102 0.00 -1.25 10.06
CA ALA A 102 0.02 -2.04 11.29
C ALA A 102 -0.02 -3.56 10.99
N ARG A 103 -0.88 -3.99 10.05
CA ARG A 103 -0.93 -5.39 9.60
C ARG A 103 0.38 -5.87 8.97
N ARG A 104 1.07 -5.03 8.19
CA ARG A 104 2.33 -5.40 7.55
C ARG A 104 3.48 -5.45 8.54
N LEU A 105 3.52 -4.52 9.49
CA LEU A 105 4.52 -4.44 10.55
C LEU A 105 4.33 -5.50 11.65
N GLY A 106 3.20 -6.22 11.65
CA GLY A 106 2.85 -7.13 12.75
C GLY A 106 2.56 -6.39 14.06
N THR A 107 2.37 -5.07 14.00
CA THR A 107 2.04 -4.24 15.17
C THR A 107 0.53 -4.17 15.32
N ALA A 108 0.05 -4.36 16.56
CA ALA A 108 -1.35 -4.10 16.86
C ALA A 108 -1.65 -2.62 16.59
N LEU A 109 -2.77 -2.32 15.92
CA LEU A 109 -3.28 -0.95 15.77
C LEU A 109 -3.27 -0.26 17.13
N PRO A 110 -2.81 1.00 17.22
CA PRO A 110 -2.84 1.72 18.49
C PRO A 110 -4.27 1.73 19.05
N PRO A 111 -4.46 1.36 20.33
CA PRO A 111 -5.77 1.33 20.95
C PRO A 111 -6.38 2.74 20.92
N GLY A 112 -7.58 2.88 20.34
CA GLY A 112 -8.29 4.16 20.25
C GLY A 112 -8.75 4.56 18.84
N VAL A 113 -8.30 3.88 17.78
CA VAL A 113 -8.80 4.14 16.42
C VAL A 113 -10.08 3.33 16.17
N ALA A 114 -11.23 3.95 16.44
CA ALA A 114 -12.53 3.34 16.21
C ALA A 114 -12.66 2.84 14.74
N PRO A 115 -13.26 1.66 14.52
CA PRO A 115 -13.61 1.20 13.18
C PRO A 115 -14.46 2.24 12.44
N PRO A 116 -14.41 2.28 11.08
CA PRO A 116 -15.38 3.04 10.32
C PRO A 116 -16.76 2.77 10.89
N ALA A 117 -17.47 3.82 11.29
CA ALA A 117 -18.91 3.74 11.36
C ALA A 117 -19.36 3.12 10.04
N ALA A 118 -20.11 2.02 10.13
CA ALA A 118 -20.75 1.42 8.97
C ALA A 118 -21.44 2.53 8.17
N PRO A 119 -21.49 2.45 6.82
CA PRO A 119 -22.25 3.42 6.05
C PRO A 119 -23.66 3.50 6.65
N VAL A 120 -24.00 4.66 7.19
CA VAL A 120 -25.36 4.95 7.64
C VAL A 120 -26.18 5.00 6.35
N ILE A 121 -26.74 3.86 5.97
CA ILE A 121 -27.86 3.82 5.03
C ILE A 121 -28.95 4.58 5.76
N ALA A 122 -29.16 5.85 5.39
CA ALA A 122 -30.27 6.62 5.90
C ALA A 122 -31.55 5.86 5.56
N ASP A 123 -32.22 5.33 6.57
CA ASP A 123 -33.51 4.68 6.42
C ASP A 123 -34.51 5.75 5.94
N PRO A 124 -35.08 5.63 4.71
CA PRO A 124 -36.03 6.61 4.21
C PRO A 124 -37.36 6.63 4.98
N GLN A 125 -37.60 5.68 5.90
CA GLN A 125 -38.90 5.48 6.54
C GLN A 125 -39.13 6.29 7.83
N ALA A 126 -38.17 7.07 8.30
CA ALA A 126 -38.32 7.87 9.54
C ALA A 126 -39.00 9.24 9.30
N ARG A 127 -40.07 9.28 8.49
CA ARG A 127 -40.90 10.48 8.34
C ARG A 127 -42.38 10.11 8.25
N THR A 128 -42.97 9.86 9.41
CA THR A 128 -44.43 9.93 9.65
C THR A 128 -44.68 10.62 10.97
#